data_AF-A0AAD8ILQ5-F1
#
_entry.id   AF-A0AAD8ILQ5-F1
#
_cell.length_a   1.000
_cell.length_b   1.000
_cell.length_c   1.000
_cell.angle_alpha   90.00
_cell.angle_beta   90.00
_cell.angle_gamma   90.00
#
_symmetry.space_group_name_H-M   'P 1'
#
loop_
_entity.id
_entity.type
_entity.pdbx_description
1 polymer ?
#
loop_
_entity_poly.entity_id
_entity_poly.type
_entity_poly.pdbx_seq_one_letter_code
_entity_poly.pdbx_strand_id
1 'polypeptide(L)'
;MLWGGSSSFFIVQLGLKDLEKRKDEIVGLVDGKKKAEELATYWEDKYKQVEAKVMKLENDMVMIFASYPVLEKSVEKIVSRVDPFTHNLVQKYGKISMFWLGKTPRLNIMDPELVKEVLSNKLGHFQKPSLNPLILILTNGLTTLEG
;
A
#
# COMPACT_ATOMS: atom_id res chain seq x y z
N MET A 1 0.49 5.68 2.15
CA MET A 1 1.08 4.33 1.94
C MET A 1 0.08 3.55 1.10
N LEU A 2 0.23 3.61 -0.24
CA LEU A 2 -0.72 3.04 -1.20
C LEU A 2 -0.06 1.92 -2.02
N TRP A 3 0.64 1.01 -1.37
CA TRP A 3 1.09 -0.23 -2.01
C TRP A 3 1.11 -1.31 -0.95
N GLY A 4 0.24 -2.31 -1.12
CA GLY A 4 0.20 -3.46 -0.21
C GLY A 4 -0.92 -4.45 -0.54
N GLY A 5 -2.13 -3.99 -0.83
CA GLY A 5 -3.24 -4.88 -1.17
C GLY A 5 -3.76 -4.59 -2.57
N SER A 6 -3.19 -5.16 -3.63
CA SER A 6 -3.82 -5.05 -4.96
C SER A 6 -3.36 -6.01 -6.07
N SER A 7 -2.45 -6.98 -5.85
CA SER A 7 -2.24 -7.99 -6.89
C SER A 7 -3.09 -9.25 -6.62
N SER A 8 -2.97 -9.81 -5.42
CA SER A 8 -3.74 -10.99 -5.00
C SER A 8 -5.24 -10.69 -4.90
N PHE A 9 -5.61 -9.54 -4.35
CA PHE A 9 -7.02 -9.12 -4.21
C PHE A 9 -7.67 -8.93 -5.59
N PHE A 10 -6.99 -8.30 -6.55
CA PHE A 10 -7.50 -8.13 -7.91
C PHE A 10 -7.61 -9.46 -8.68
N ILE A 11 -6.64 -10.37 -8.53
CA ILE A 11 -6.71 -11.71 -9.14
C ILE A 11 -7.87 -12.52 -8.56
N VAL A 12 -8.09 -12.44 -7.23
CA VAL A 12 -9.23 -13.09 -6.57
C VAL A 12 -10.55 -12.46 -7.01
N GLN A 13 -10.64 -11.12 -7.11
CA GLN A 13 -11.84 -10.44 -7.58
C GLN A 13 -12.19 -10.77 -9.03
N LEU A 14 -11.17 -10.86 -9.90
CA LEU A 14 -11.31 -11.29 -11.29
C LEU A 14 -11.77 -12.74 -11.37
N GLY A 15 -11.16 -13.62 -10.58
CA GLY A 15 -11.56 -15.02 -10.48
C GLY A 15 -12.99 -15.22 -9.99
N LEU A 16 -13.44 -14.42 -9.01
CA LEU A 16 -14.82 -14.45 -8.50
C LEU A 16 -15.82 -14.00 -9.58
N LYS A 17 -15.52 -12.92 -10.31
CA LYS A 17 -16.39 -12.42 -11.39
C LYS A 17 -16.52 -13.41 -12.54
N ASP A 18 -15.44 -14.10 -12.88
CA ASP A 18 -15.42 -15.14 -13.92
C ASP A 18 -16.18 -16.40 -13.49
N LEU A 19 -16.14 -16.72 -12.20
CA LEU A 19 -16.95 -17.77 -11.56
C LEU A 19 -18.44 -17.43 -11.52
N GLU A 20 -18.81 -16.19 -11.16
CA GLU A 20 -20.21 -15.73 -11.20
C GLU A 20 -20.78 -15.77 -12.61
N LYS A 21 -20.01 -15.31 -13.62
CA LYS A 21 -20.41 -15.38 -15.03
C LYS A 21 -20.66 -16.81 -15.50
N ARG A 22 -19.84 -17.77 -15.06
CA ARG A 22 -20.00 -19.19 -15.39
C ARG A 22 -21.11 -19.88 -14.59
N LYS A 23 -21.49 -19.36 -13.43
CA LYS A 23 -22.58 -19.88 -12.60
C LYS A 23 -23.91 -19.85 -13.38
N ASP A 24 -24.18 -18.77 -14.10
CA ASP A 24 -25.42 -18.59 -14.85
C ASP A 24 -25.52 -19.51 -16.08
N GLU A 25 -24.38 -19.86 -16.71
CA GLU A 25 -24.32 -20.85 -17.80
C GLU A 25 -24.60 -22.29 -17.33
N ILE A 26 -24.23 -22.62 -16.10
CA ILE A 26 -24.37 -23.98 -15.53
C ILE A 26 -25.78 -24.20 -14.95
N VAL A 27 -26.45 -23.13 -14.50
CA VAL A 27 -27.80 -23.15 -13.90
C VAL A 27 -28.87 -23.63 -14.90
N GLY A 28 -28.64 -23.52 -16.21
CA GLY A 28 -29.59 -23.96 -17.24
C GLY A 28 -29.66 -25.47 -17.49
N LEU A 29 -28.74 -26.28 -16.94
CA LEU A 29 -28.53 -27.65 -17.43
C LEU A 29 -29.05 -28.79 -16.55
N VAL A 30 -29.08 -28.72 -15.22
CA VAL A 30 -29.37 -29.92 -14.41
C VAL A 30 -29.94 -29.59 -13.04
N ASP A 31 -30.77 -30.53 -12.56
CA ASP A 31 -31.12 -31.01 -11.20
C ASP A 31 -30.01 -30.95 -10.09
N GLY A 32 -28.95 -30.16 -10.29
CA GLY A 32 -27.76 -30.05 -9.44
C GLY A 32 -27.61 -28.68 -8.78
N LYS A 33 -28.63 -27.82 -8.80
CA LYS A 33 -28.60 -26.47 -8.20
C LYS A 33 -28.14 -26.50 -6.72
N LYS A 34 -28.67 -27.45 -5.95
CA LYS A 34 -28.28 -27.67 -4.55
C LYS A 34 -26.80 -28.08 -4.40
N LYS A 35 -26.31 -28.95 -5.29
CA LYS A 35 -24.91 -29.38 -5.32
C LYS A 35 -23.97 -28.25 -5.74
N ALA A 36 -24.41 -27.36 -6.62
CA ALA A 36 -23.67 -26.17 -7.02
C ALA A 36 -23.61 -25.13 -5.88
N GLU A 37 -24.71 -24.95 -5.13
CA GLU A 37 -24.75 -24.07 -3.95
C GLU A 37 -23.87 -24.60 -2.80
N GLU A 38 -23.92 -25.90 -2.53
CA GLU A 38 -23.03 -26.55 -1.56
C GLU A 38 -21.55 -26.40 -1.94
N LEU A 39 -21.21 -26.58 -3.23
CA LEU A 39 -19.86 -26.36 -3.73
C LEU A 39 -19.41 -24.90 -3.64
N ALA A 40 -20.28 -23.94 -3.97
CA ALA A 40 -19.97 -22.52 -3.84
C ALA A 40 -19.66 -22.15 -2.39
N THR A 41 -20.48 -22.64 -1.45
CA THR A 41 -20.30 -22.41 -0.01
C THR A 41 -19.00 -23.04 0.50
N TYR A 42 -18.67 -24.24 0.04
CA TYR A 42 -17.40 -24.92 0.34
C TYR A 42 -16.18 -24.12 -0.13
N TRP A 43 -16.22 -23.60 -1.35
CA TRP A 43 -15.10 -22.81 -1.88
C TRP A 43 -15.00 -21.46 -1.17
N GLU A 44 -16.12 -20.78 -0.88
CA GLU A 44 -16.11 -19.54 -0.09
C GLU A 44 -15.49 -19.71 1.29
N ASP A 45 -15.86 -20.77 2.02
CA ASP A 45 -15.28 -21.05 3.34
C ASP A 45 -13.77 -21.33 3.24
N LYS A 46 -13.35 -22.08 2.22
CA LYS A 46 -11.94 -22.35 1.94
C LYS A 46 -11.17 -21.07 1.58
N TYR A 47 -11.75 -20.18 0.77
CA TYR A 47 -11.15 -18.88 0.43
C TYR A 47 -11.01 -18.00 1.67
N LYS A 48 -12.06 -17.90 2.50
CA LYS A 48 -12.01 -17.15 3.78
C LYS A 48 -10.96 -17.71 4.73
N GLN A 49 -10.81 -19.04 4.80
CA GLN A 49 -9.79 -19.66 5.64
C GLN A 49 -8.37 -19.36 5.14
N VAL A 50 -8.15 -19.38 3.82
CA VAL A 50 -6.86 -19.05 3.21
C VAL A 50 -6.54 -17.56 3.41
N GLU A 51 -7.51 -16.68 3.17
CA GLU A 51 -7.36 -15.23 3.38
C GLU A 51 -7.02 -14.92 4.84
N ALA A 52 -7.72 -15.54 5.80
CA ALA A 52 -7.42 -15.37 7.23
C ALA A 52 -6.00 -15.86 7.59
N LYS A 53 -5.53 -16.96 7.01
CA LYS A 53 -4.15 -17.46 7.20
C LYS A 53 -3.12 -16.51 6.59
N VAL A 54 -3.39 -15.95 5.41
CA VAL A 54 -2.52 -14.96 4.76
C VAL A 54 -2.46 -13.68 5.58
N MET A 55 -3.59 -13.13 6.00
CA MET A 55 -3.63 -11.95 6.87
C MET A 55 -2.91 -12.19 8.19
N LYS A 56 -3.05 -13.38 8.78
CA LYS A 56 -2.32 -13.75 9.99
C LYS A 56 -0.81 -13.74 9.75
N LEU A 57 -0.35 -14.38 8.66
CA LEU A 57 1.07 -14.41 8.30
C LEU A 57 1.62 -13.01 8.01
N GLU A 58 0.85 -12.15 7.31
CA GLU A 58 1.24 -10.76 7.05
C GLU A 58 1.38 -9.97 8.35
N ASN A 59 0.42 -10.09 9.26
CA ASN A 59 0.48 -9.44 10.58
C ASN A 59 1.64 -9.97 11.42
N ASP A 60 1.86 -11.28 11.45
CA ASP A 60 3.00 -11.90 12.15
C ASP A 60 4.32 -11.42 11.56
N MET A 61 4.42 -11.26 10.23
CA MET A 61 5.57 -10.66 9.56
C MET A 61 5.78 -9.21 10.01
N VAL A 62 4.74 -8.37 9.98
CA VAL A 62 4.83 -6.96 10.41
C VAL A 62 5.29 -6.87 11.87
N MET A 63 4.77 -7.72 12.74
CA MET A 63 5.18 -7.78 14.16
C MET A 63 6.63 -8.25 14.33
N ILE A 64 7.07 -9.22 13.53
CA ILE A 64 8.48 -9.62 13.44
C ILE A 64 9.33 -8.41 13.03
N PHE A 65 8.99 -7.74 11.93
CA PHE A 65 9.74 -6.55 11.46
C PHE A 65 9.78 -5.43 12.52
N ALA A 66 8.71 -5.22 13.28
CA ALA A 66 8.64 -4.24 14.35
C ALA A 66 9.38 -4.67 15.63
N SER A 67 9.51 -5.97 15.90
CA SER A 67 10.13 -6.52 17.11
C SER A 67 11.65 -6.71 16.99
N TYR A 68 12.24 -6.60 15.80
CA TYR A 68 13.68 -6.73 15.58
C TYR A 68 14.36 -5.36 15.41
N PRO A 69 14.98 -4.80 16.48
CA PRO A 69 15.66 -3.49 16.42
C PRO A 69 16.86 -3.46 15.45
N VAL A 70 17.34 -4.63 15.03
CA VAL A 70 18.42 -4.77 14.04
C VAL A 70 17.99 -4.25 12.66
N LEU A 71 16.75 -4.48 12.26
CA LEU A 71 16.25 -4.01 10.97
C LEU A 71 15.95 -2.52 11.01
N GLU A 72 15.39 -2.02 12.12
CA GLU A 72 15.18 -0.59 12.34
C GLU A 72 16.51 0.20 12.26
N LYS A 73 17.55 -0.26 12.97
CA LYS A 73 18.90 0.31 12.88
C LYS A 73 19.51 0.23 11.48
N SER A 74 19.21 -0.84 10.74
CA SER A 74 19.70 -1.01 9.37
C SER A 74 19.06 0.00 8.41
N VAL A 75 17.75 0.23 8.53
CA VAL A 75 17.05 1.26 7.77
C VAL A 75 17.59 2.64 8.14
N GLU A 76 17.83 2.93 9.42
CA GLU A 76 18.44 4.18 9.87
C GLU A 76 19.83 4.41 9.24
N LYS A 77 20.66 3.35 9.17
CA LYS A 77 21.99 3.39 8.54
C LYS A 77 21.93 3.61 7.02
N ILE A 78 20.87 3.16 6.35
CA ILE A 78 20.65 3.42 4.92
C ILE A 78 20.21 4.86 4.70
N VAL A 79 19.23 5.33 5.48
CA VAL A 79 18.68 6.69 5.37
C VAL A 79 19.76 7.73 5.63
N SER A 80 20.60 7.54 6.65
CA SER A 80 21.74 8.44 6.92
C SER A 80 22.77 8.53 5.78
N ARG A 81 22.82 7.55 4.87
CA ARG A 81 23.71 7.56 3.69
C ARG A 81 23.05 8.17 2.47
N VAL A 82 21.77 7.88 2.26
CA VAL A 82 21.02 8.32 1.07
C VAL A 82 20.54 9.77 1.22
N ASP A 83 20.10 10.15 2.42
CA ASP A 83 19.65 11.50 2.74
C ASP A 83 20.12 11.93 4.15
N PRO A 84 21.43 12.22 4.30
CA PRO A 84 22.00 12.63 5.59
C PRO A 84 21.39 13.94 6.11
N PHE A 85 20.95 14.83 5.22
CA PHE A 85 20.45 16.14 5.59
C PHE A 85 19.10 16.04 6.30
N THR A 86 18.14 15.34 5.69
CA THR A 86 16.83 15.11 6.31
C THR A 86 16.97 14.29 7.59
N HIS A 87 17.85 13.28 7.59
CA HIS A 87 18.11 12.45 8.76
C HIS A 87 18.57 13.28 9.97
N ASN A 88 19.55 14.17 9.77
CA ASN A 88 20.05 15.05 10.84
C ASN A 88 18.99 16.05 11.33
N LEU A 89 18.19 16.61 10.42
CA LEU A 89 17.09 17.51 10.78
C LEU A 89 16.08 16.83 11.69
N VAL A 90 15.69 15.61 11.35
CA VAL A 90 14.73 14.84 12.15
C VAL A 90 15.30 14.51 13.52
N GLN A 91 16.55 14.06 13.59
CA GLN A 91 17.16 13.74 14.89
C GLN A 91 17.25 14.96 15.80
N LYS A 92 17.44 16.17 15.23
CA LYS A 92 17.60 17.41 16.01
C LYS A 92 16.28 18.09 16.37
N TYR A 93 15.31 18.11 15.47
CA TYR A 93 14.07 18.89 15.61
C TYR A 93 12.80 18.03 15.73
N GLY A 94 12.92 16.71 15.53
CA GLY A 94 11.84 15.75 15.66
C GLY A 94 11.15 15.38 14.35
N LYS A 95 10.05 14.62 14.47
CA LYS A 95 9.27 14.07 13.34
C LYS A 95 8.57 15.13 12.49
N ILE A 96 8.37 16.32 13.04
CA ILE A 96 7.87 17.49 12.34
C ILE A 96 8.99 18.54 12.36
N SER A 97 9.60 18.80 11.22
CA SER A 97 10.74 19.72 11.12
C SER A 97 10.63 20.57 9.87
N MET A 98 11.13 21.81 9.93
CA MET A 98 11.08 22.75 8.82
C MET A 98 12.48 23.14 8.41
N PHE A 99 12.73 23.19 7.11
CA PHE A 99 14.01 23.63 6.55
C PHE A 99 13.79 24.50 5.31
N TRP A 100 14.84 25.19 4.90
CA TRP A 100 14.82 26.08 3.74
C TRP A 100 15.58 25.43 2.59
N LEU A 101 14.91 25.27 1.44
CA LEU A 101 15.57 24.92 0.18
C LEU A 101 15.66 26.19 -0.67
N GLY A 102 16.79 26.89 -0.54
CA GLY A 102 16.94 28.23 -1.12
C GLY A 102 15.99 29.22 -0.46
N LYS A 103 15.15 29.91 -1.26
CA LYS A 103 14.14 30.85 -0.77
C LYS A 103 12.81 30.19 -0.41
N THR A 104 12.69 28.88 -0.61
CA THR A 104 11.44 28.15 -0.44
C THR A 104 11.48 27.34 0.86
N PRO A 105 10.62 27.64 1.84
CA PRO A 105 10.51 26.81 3.04
C PRO A 105 9.85 25.47 2.71
N ARG A 106 10.33 24.40 3.34
CA ARG A 106 9.77 23.05 3.25
C ARG A 106 9.52 22.49 4.65
N LEU A 107 8.38 21.83 4.80
CA LEU A 107 7.98 21.14 6.02
C LEU A 107 8.11 19.63 5.82
N ASN A 108 8.89 18.98 6.68
CA ASN A 108 8.98 17.53 6.78
C ASN A 108 7.99 17.05 7.83
N ILE A 109 7.10 16.15 7.43
CA ILE A 109 6.14 15.47 8.29
C ILE A 109 6.44 13.98 8.19
N MET A 110 6.91 13.37 9.28
CA MET A 110 7.20 11.94 9.35
C MET A 110 6.31 11.20 10.35
N ASP A 111 5.30 11.88 10.89
CA ASP A 111 4.27 11.25 11.70
C ASP A 111 3.28 10.51 10.78
N PRO A 112 3.11 9.18 10.92
CA PRO A 112 2.21 8.41 10.07
C PRO A 112 0.76 8.88 10.11
N GLU A 113 0.28 9.41 11.24
CA GLU A 113 -1.11 9.89 11.37
C GLU A 113 -1.32 11.15 10.53
N LEU A 114 -0.42 12.12 10.67
CA LEU A 114 -0.47 13.37 9.92
C LEU A 114 -0.17 13.17 8.43
N VAL A 115 0.77 12.30 8.09
CA VAL A 115 1.04 11.94 6.68
C VAL A 115 -0.20 11.34 6.04
N LYS A 116 -0.93 10.47 6.76
CA LYS A 116 -2.18 9.90 6.26
C LYS A 116 -3.23 10.98 6.04
N GLU A 117 -3.39 11.91 6.98
CA GLU A 117 -4.35 13.02 6.85
C GLU A 117 -4.03 13.90 5.63
N VAL A 118 -2.78 14.34 5.51
CA VAL A 118 -2.29 15.18 4.39
C VAL A 118 -2.49 14.48 3.04
N LEU A 119 -2.14 13.19 2.93
CA LEU A 119 -2.28 12.43 1.68
C LEU A 119 -3.71 12.01 1.37
N SER A 120 -4.58 11.87 2.39
CA SER A 120 -6.00 11.53 2.20
C SER A 120 -6.84 12.75 1.86
N ASN A 121 -6.31 13.95 2.11
CA ASN A 121 -7.02 15.20 1.85
C ASN A 121 -7.11 15.46 0.34
N LYS A 122 -8.29 15.20 -0.23
CA LYS A 122 -8.62 15.42 -1.65
C LYS A 122 -9.06 16.85 -1.97
N LEU A 123 -9.06 17.76 -1.00
CA LEU A 123 -9.55 19.14 -1.17
C LEU A 123 -8.58 20.03 -1.96
N GLY A 124 -7.47 19.48 -2.49
CA GLY A 124 -6.51 20.22 -3.31
C GLY A 124 -5.62 21.19 -2.52
N HIS A 125 -5.72 21.23 -1.19
CA HIS A 125 -4.88 22.06 -0.32
C HIS A 125 -3.40 21.67 -0.38
N PHE A 126 -3.10 20.41 -0.67
CA PHE A 126 -1.74 19.91 -0.83
C PHE A 126 -1.51 19.54 -2.30
N GLN A 127 -0.80 20.42 -3.02
CA GLN A 127 -0.40 20.16 -4.40
C GLN A 127 0.88 19.33 -4.43
N LYS A 128 1.00 18.45 -5.44
CA LYS A 128 2.24 17.70 -5.67
C LYS A 128 3.35 18.70 -5.97
N PRO A 129 4.51 18.62 -5.29
CA PRO A 129 5.61 19.54 -5.54
C PRO A 129 6.10 19.39 -6.98
N SER A 130 6.47 20.51 -7.61
CA SER A 130 7.08 20.49 -8.94
C SER A 130 8.40 19.71 -8.88
N LEU A 131 8.50 18.67 -9.69
CA LEU A 131 9.68 17.82 -9.76
C LEU A 131 10.74 18.47 -10.66
N ASN A 132 12.00 18.30 -10.30
CA ASN A 132 13.11 18.72 -11.15
C ASN A 132 13.04 17.94 -12.49
N PRO A 133 13.22 18.58 -13.66
CA PRO A 133 13.26 17.89 -14.96
C PRO A 133 14.16 16.66 -15.01
N LEU A 134 15.29 16.66 -14.29
CA LEU A 134 16.19 15.50 -14.21
C LEU A 134 15.55 14.32 -13.47
N ILE A 135 14.79 14.61 -12.39
CA ILE A 135 14.04 13.59 -11.65
C ILE A 135 12.89 13.08 -12.52
N LEU A 136 12.22 13.96 -13.27
CA LEU A 136 11.17 13.56 -14.21
C LEU A 136 11.70 12.54 -15.21
N ILE A 137 12.84 12.82 -15.86
CA ILE A 137 13.49 11.89 -16.81
C ILE A 137 13.77 10.52 -16.17
N LEU A 138 14.24 10.49 -14.91
CA LEU A 138 14.52 9.26 -14.18
C LEU A 138 13.26 8.52 -13.70
N THR A 139 12.13 9.23 -13.57
CA THR A 139 10.86 8.71 -13.03
C THR A 139 9.79 8.48 -14.09
N ASN A 140 10.12 8.69 -15.38
CA ASN A 140 9.22 8.52 -16.52
C ASN A 140 8.39 7.23 -16.39
N GLY A 141 7.06 7.36 -16.26
CA GLY A 141 6.15 6.24 -16.03
C GLY A 141 4.87 6.62 -15.29
N LEU A 142 4.27 5.70 -14.53
CA LEU A 142 2.98 5.91 -13.85
C LEU A 142 2.97 7.12 -12.89
N THR A 143 4.14 7.52 -12.39
CA THR A 143 4.28 8.65 -11.44
C THR A 143 4.25 10.03 -12.12
N THR A 144 4.41 10.10 -13.45
CA THR A 144 4.33 11.34 -14.23
C THR A 144 2.96 11.56 -14.88
N LEU A 145 2.03 10.62 -14.74
CA LEU A 145 0.64 10.80 -15.14
C LEU A 145 -0.04 11.77 -14.18
N GLU A 146 -0.40 12.94 -14.69
CA GLU A 146 -1.35 13.83 -14.06
C GLU A 146 -2.75 13.34 -14.40
N GLY A 147 -3.62 13.25 -13.39
CA GLY A 147 -5.03 12.86 -13.49
C GLY A 147 -5.91 13.94 -12.90
#